data_AF-A0A024QBQ8-F1
#
_entry.id   AF-A0A024QBQ8-F1
#
_cell.length_a   1.000
_cell.length_b   1.000
_cell.length_c   1.000
_cell.angle_alpha   90.00
_cell.angle_beta   90.00
_cell.angle_gamma   90.00
#
_symmetry.space_group_name_H-M   'P 1'
#
loop_
_entity.id
_entity.type
_entity.pdbx_description
1 polymer ?
#
loop_
_entity_poly.entity_id
_entity_poly.type
_entity_poly.pdbx_seq_one_letter_code
_entity_poly.pdbx_strand_id
1 'polypeptide(L)' 'MMERYLKNAIHMKCSLIEISLLIELNKNYPKFIAIDDVQSNEDRHHIAYYLKCLKEKGFVEERIGELYKIKKEENWYLWK' A
#
# COMPACT_ATOMS: atom_id res chain seq x y z
N MET A 1 -11.98 2.53 10.37
CA MET A 1 -10.72 2.43 9.61
C MET A 1 -10.96 1.81 8.23
N MET A 2 -11.39 0.54 8.10
CA MET A 2 -11.61 -0.15 6.80
C MET A 2 -12.52 0.59 5.80
N GLU A 3 -13.65 1.14 6.24
CA GLU A 3 -14.59 1.88 5.36
C GLU A 3 -13.95 3.13 4.71
N ARG A 4 -12.98 3.76 5.39
CA ARG A 4 -12.35 4.99 4.90
C ARG A 4 -11.24 4.70 3.90
N TYR A 5 -10.50 3.59 4.08
CA TYR A 5 -9.58 3.06 3.07
C TYR A 5 -10.29 2.81 1.75
N LEU A 6 -11.43 2.12 1.79
CA LEU A 6 -12.21 1.79 0.59
C LEU A 6 -12.76 3.05 -0.09
N LYS A 7 -13.29 4.01 0.67
CA LYS A 7 -13.76 5.28 0.10
C LYS A 7 -12.64 6.06 -0.60
N ASN A 8 -11.46 6.17 0.02
CA ASN A 8 -10.32 6.87 -0.57
C ASN A 8 -9.71 6.09 -1.75
N ALA A 9 -9.64 4.76 -1.67
CA ALA A 9 -9.18 3.91 -2.75
C ALA A 9 -10.09 4.00 -3.99
N ILE A 10 -11.41 4.05 -3.79
CA ILE A 10 -12.39 4.30 -4.87
C ILE A 10 -12.16 5.69 -5.49
N HIS A 11 -11.97 6.73 -4.66
CA HIS A 11 -11.74 8.09 -5.13
C HIS A 11 -10.45 8.22 -5.95
N MET A 12 -9.37 7.52 -5.56
CA MET A 12 -8.07 7.54 -6.24
C MET A 12 -7.91 6.46 -7.32
N LYS A 13 -9.02 5.83 -7.74
CA LYS A 13 -9.07 4.80 -8.79
C LYS A 13 -8.08 3.66 -8.54
N CYS A 14 -8.01 3.15 -7.31
CA CYS A 14 -7.22 1.98 -7.01
C CYS A 14 -7.81 0.72 -7.65
N SER A 15 -6.95 -0.14 -8.19
CA SER A 15 -7.28 -1.47 -8.67
C SER A 15 -7.61 -2.40 -7.49
N LEU A 16 -8.24 -3.54 -7.79
CA LEU A 16 -8.52 -4.57 -6.78
C LEU A 16 -7.24 -5.08 -6.11
N ILE A 17 -6.13 -5.18 -6.85
CA ILE A 17 -4.85 -5.64 -6.30
C ILE A 17 -4.27 -4.59 -5.35
N GLU A 18 -4.32 -3.32 -5.72
CA GLU A 18 -3.91 -2.22 -4.84
C GLU A 18 -4.73 -2.19 -3.54
N ILE A 19 -6.04 -2.43 -3.62
CA ILE A 19 -6.91 -2.53 -2.44
C ILE A 19 -6.51 -3.72 -1.57
N SER A 20 -6.27 -4.89 -2.15
CA SER A 20 -5.81 -6.08 -1.42
C SER A 20 -4.49 -5.84 -0.70
N LEU A 21 -3.53 -5.16 -1.34
CA LEU A 21 -2.25 -4.80 -0.71
C LEU A 21 -2.43 -3.82 0.45
N LEU A 22 -3.32 -2.84 0.31
CA LEU A 22 -3.66 -1.95 1.43
C LEU A 22 -4.31 -2.72 2.59
N ILE A 23 -5.16 -3.71 2.32
CA ILE A 23 -5.71 -4.55 3.39
C ILE A 23 -4.59 -5.30 4.11
N GLU A 24 -3.65 -5.90 3.37
CA GLU A 24 -2.57 -6.69 3.93
C GLU A 24 -1.57 -5.85 4.74
N LEU A 25 -1.18 -4.68 4.21
CA LEU A 25 -0.35 -3.73 4.95
C LEU A 25 -1.07 -3.21 6.20
N ASN A 26 -2.39 -3.04 6.16
CA ASN A 26 -3.16 -2.54 7.31
C ASN A 26 -3.22 -3.56 8.46
N LYS A 27 -3.24 -4.87 8.15
CA LYS A 27 -3.20 -5.92 9.20
C LYS A 27 -1.94 -5.84 10.07
N ASN A 28 -0.84 -5.35 9.49
CA ASN A 28 0.45 -5.26 10.16
C ASN A 28 0.78 -3.84 10.62
N TYR A 29 -0.09 -2.86 10.37
CA TYR A 29 0.12 -1.49 10.80
C TYR A 29 0.31 -1.41 12.33
N PRO A 30 1.29 -0.64 12.84
CA PRO A 30 2.15 0.32 12.16
C PRO A 30 3.53 -0.24 11.77
N LYS A 31 3.66 -1.55 11.53
CA LYS A 31 4.93 -2.19 11.16
C LYS A 31 5.19 -2.09 9.66
N PHE A 32 6.47 -2.00 9.31
CA PHE A 32 6.92 -2.21 7.94
C PHE A 32 6.93 -3.71 7.62
N ILE A 33 6.57 -4.07 6.39
CA ILE A 33 6.60 -5.44 5.87
C ILE A 33 7.50 -5.48 4.64
N ALA A 34 8.27 -6.56 4.46
CA ALA A 34 9.03 -6.79 3.24
C ALA A 34 8.12 -7.36 2.13
N ILE A 35 8.44 -7.07 0.87
CA ILE A 35 7.72 -7.67 -0.28
C ILE A 35 7.83 -9.19 -0.27
N ASP A 36 8.98 -9.72 0.15
CA ASP A 36 9.25 -11.17 0.19
C ASP A 36 8.33 -11.93 1.15
N ASP A 37 7.72 -11.24 2.12
CA ASP A 37 6.72 -11.82 3.03
C ASP A 37 5.34 -12.02 2.35
N VAL A 38 5.16 -11.54 1.11
CA VAL A 38 3.86 -11.44 0.41
C VAL A 38 3.68 -12.46 -0.73
N GLN A 39 4.58 -13.45 -0.90
CA GLN A 39 4.56 -14.60 -1.86
C GLN A 39 5.42 -14.46 -3.16
N SER A 40 5.27 -15.41 -4.09
CA SER A 40 6.24 -15.98 -5.05
C SER A 40 7.00 -14.99 -5.97
N ASN A 41 8.16 -15.41 -6.49
CA ASN A 41 9.05 -14.56 -7.31
C ASN A 41 8.42 -14.00 -8.61
N GLU A 42 7.45 -14.68 -9.22
CA GLU A 42 6.69 -14.15 -10.38
C GLU A 42 5.71 -13.04 -9.95
N ASP A 43 5.12 -13.18 -8.76
CA ASP A 43 4.22 -12.17 -8.18
C ASP A 43 4.99 -10.96 -7.62
N ARG A 44 6.27 -11.13 -7.24
CA ARG A 44 7.11 -10.08 -6.65
C ARG A 44 7.18 -8.82 -7.52
N HIS A 45 7.42 -8.97 -8.82
CA HIS A 45 7.53 -7.84 -9.74
C HIS A 45 6.19 -7.09 -9.88
N HIS A 46 5.08 -7.84 -9.86
CA HIS A 46 3.74 -7.29 -9.95
C HIS A 46 3.37 -6.56 -8.64
N ILE A 47 3.69 -7.15 -7.49
CA ILE A 47 3.46 -6.55 -6.17
C ILE A 47 4.28 -5.27 -6.00
N ALA A 48 5.57 -5.29 -6.36
CA ALA A 48 6.43 -4.12 -6.33
C ALA A 48 5.88 -2.97 -7.18
N TYR A 49 5.35 -3.28 -8.38
CA TYR A 49 4.68 -2.30 -9.22
C TYR A 49 3.49 -1.65 -8.52
N TYR A 50 2.57 -2.44 -7.94
CA TYR A 50 1.39 -1.89 -7.27
C TYR A 50 1.74 -1.13 -5.98
N LEU A 51 2.76 -1.56 -5.23
CA LEU A 51 3.24 -0.83 -4.06
C LEU A 51 3.84 0.53 -4.46
N LYS A 52 4.56 0.59 -5.58
CA LYS A 52 5.03 1.85 -6.15
C LYS A 52 3.87 2.76 -6.55
N CYS A 53 2.85 2.25 -7.23
CA CYS A 53 1.65 3.01 -7.56
C CYS A 53 0.94 3.55 -6.30
N LEU A 54 0.81 2.72 -5.25
CA LEU A 54 0.24 3.13 -3.97
C LEU A 54 1.08 4.20 -3.26
N LYS A 55 2.41 4.15 -3.41
CA LYS A 55 3.34 5.16 -2.87
C LYS A 55 3.16 6.49 -3.58
N GLU A 56 3.08 6.47 -4.91
CA GLU A 56 2.82 7.64 -5.75
C GLU A 56 1.44 8.26 -5.43
N LYS A 57 0.44 7.40 -5.16
CA LYS A 57 -0.89 7.82 -4.68
C LYS A 57 -0.90 8.28 -3.22
N GLY A 58 0.22 8.19 -2.50
CA GLY A 58 0.35 8.69 -1.13
C GLY A 58 -0.26 7.81 -0.03
N PHE A 59 -0.66 6.56 -0.34
CA PHE A 59 -1.21 5.64 0.66
C PHE A 59 -0.14 4.94 1.50
N VAL A 60 1.02 4.66 0.89
CA VAL A 60 2.10 3.90 1.54
C VAL A 60 3.40 4.70 1.57
N GLU A 61 4.24 4.36 2.54
CA GLU A 61 5.62 4.80 2.64
C GLU A 61 6.56 3.60 2.47
N GLU A 62 7.68 3.85 1.81
CA GLU A 62 8.72 2.86 1.53
C GLU A 62 10.00 3.29 2.23
N ARG A 63 10.72 2.32 2.80
CA ARG A 63 12.09 2.48 3.32
C ARG A 63 13.07 1.62 2.54
N ILE A 64 14.35 1.90 2.74
CA ILE A 64 15.47 1.12 2.19
C ILE A 64 15.27 -0.37 2.51
N GLY A 65 15.46 -1.23 1.52
CA GLY A 65 15.27 -2.68 1.63
C GLY A 65 13.86 -3.17 1.30
N GLU A 66 13.13 -2.47 0.42
CA GLU A 66 11.78 -2.87 -0.05
C GLU A 66 10.80 -3.11 1.11
N LEU A 67 10.86 -2.23 2.11
CA LEU A 67 10.01 -2.25 3.29
C LEU A 67 8.87 -1.25 3.15
N TYR A 68 7.62 -1.73 3.23
CA TYR A 68 6.42 -0.93 3.01
C TYR A 68 5.53 -0.86 4.24
N LYS A 69 4.91 0.29 4.44
CA LYS A 69 3.90 0.50 5.48
C LYS A 69 2.84 1.48 4.97
N ILE A 70 1.60 1.31 5.42
CA ILE A 70 0.57 2.34 5.24
C ILE A 70 0.92 3.62 6.00
N LYS A 71 0.78 4.76 5.32
CA LYS A 71 0.84 6.08 5.96
C LYS A 71 -0.36 6.26 6.88
N LYS A 72 -0.18 6.98 7.97
CA LYS A 72 -1.30 7.39 8.83
C LYS A 72 -2.31 8.21 8.01
N GLU A 73 -3.61 7.95 8.17
CA GLU A 73 -4.69 8.50 7.32
C GLU A 73 -4.66 10.02 7.14
N GLU A 74 -4.24 10.76 8.18
CA GLU A 74 -4.11 12.22 8.17
C GLU A 74 -3.12 12.75 7.12
N ASN A 75 -2.25 11.88 6.60
CA ASN A 75 -1.18 12.24 5.66
C ASN A 75 -1.50 11.95 4.19
N TRP A 76 -2.66 11.35 3.87
CA TRP A 76 -2.95 10.94 2.48
C TRP A 76 -3.33 12.10 1.57
N TYR A 77 -3.75 13.24 2.13
CA TYR A 77 -4.18 14.42 1.36
C TYR A 77 -3.06 15.46 1.15
N LEU A 78 -1.84 15.19 1.63
CA LEU A 78 -0.76 16.19 1.70
C LEU A 78 0.13 16.25 0.45
N TRP A 79 -0.15 15.47 -0.58
CA TRP A 79 0.62 15.48 -1.83
C TRP A 79 -0.31 15.90 -2.98
N LYS A 80 -0.16 17.17 -3.39
CA LYS A 80 -0.70 17.74 -4.63
C LYS A 80 0.45 17.99 -5.59
#